data_AF-A0A928RLV0-F1
#
_entry.id   AF-A0A928RLV0-F1
#
_cell.length_a   1.000
_cell.length_b   1.000
_cell.length_c   1.000
_cell.angle_alpha   90.00
_cell.angle_beta   90.00
_cell.angle_gamma   90.00
#
_symmetry.space_group_name_H-M   'P 1'
#
loop_
_entity.id
_entity.type
_entity.pdbx_description
1 polymer ?
#
loop_
_entity_poly.entity_id
_entity_poly.type
_entity_poly.pdbx_seq_one_letter_code
_entity_poly.pdbx_strand_id
1 'polypeptide(L)'
;MDISKIDLNFVEIFSENYEFSCDVFSEKDPAIASPRKQKKIRKWINDLCSEEGEFPASVMKYISKDVSNADYFAFMKACYDKVAAEGSWSRQKFDRFSEGFDDCVKHALWELVNYQGYVMSEDITVRGNDVVIDLYYNWSIERKLILKDAKGLPEDCSTLSFQSSSFVKNDNGYSLVGEAFHYNIEDKSFVVIRFSGAEVETNVFNSTNFPFIFVSSPWNYISKVTECILEKASLPECTLNDSEKNLLPLLNDIGMLKFLSYAKKVSEKPTFGEVKKYIEKYGYKKILTLVDQLSENYFDGNKQFRISEKLRRELDKAEYEPLWREIYNMISASQSEYPTRSDEYIDREILESTRSTIQERLHKKGYNGEYPLFYKRNALKGIHIAESHGQTYFVGMEKNAKFIIQCNELASEESFQVEFLCGTALNRKNNAPEDVFSCMFDACGKRFYRRAAYCDKYIDSNGNETSDDLVQSVDIAVKKAEWKKLTRKERDMHQAYAPFTLSDFLRIFLIMGGFFAFCMTLVGVISCVVLCILDGNASMIGGLLSEIPWILLFLIAWIGFGGGMSIVSLIGARNR
;
A
#
# COMPACT_ATOMS: atom_id res chain seq x y z
N MET A 1 42.55 4.53 -1.63
CA MET A 1 42.28 4.25 -0.21
C MET A 1 42.07 2.75 -0.07
N ASP A 2 42.68 2.08 0.91
CA ASP A 2 42.54 0.62 1.07
C ASP A 2 41.40 0.28 2.05
N ILE A 3 40.36 -0.35 1.52
CA ILE A 3 39.17 -0.81 2.25
C ILE A 3 39.05 -2.35 2.28
N SER A 4 40.10 -3.08 1.85
CA SER A 4 40.08 -4.55 1.71
C SER A 4 39.83 -5.31 3.02
N LYS A 5 40.10 -4.69 4.17
CA LYS A 5 39.93 -5.26 5.51
C LYS A 5 38.63 -4.86 6.20
N ILE A 6 37.72 -4.20 5.49
CA ILE A 6 36.40 -3.82 6.00
C ILE A 6 35.42 -4.89 5.54
N ASP A 7 34.55 -5.29 6.45
CA ASP A 7 33.47 -6.24 6.18
C ASP A 7 32.55 -5.71 5.06
N LEU A 8 32.10 -6.60 4.18
CA LEU A 8 31.32 -6.23 3.01
C LEU A 8 30.00 -5.55 3.40
N ASN A 9 29.35 -5.97 4.50
CA ASN A 9 28.11 -5.35 4.97
C ASN A 9 28.30 -3.86 5.26
N PHE A 10 29.42 -3.48 5.90
CA PHE A 10 29.72 -2.07 6.13
C PHE A 10 30.05 -1.33 4.83
N VAL A 11 30.76 -1.97 3.90
CA VAL A 11 31.04 -1.38 2.58
C VAL A 11 29.73 -1.09 1.84
N GLU A 12 28.76 -1.98 1.88
CA GLU A 12 27.43 -1.80 1.29
C GLU A 12 26.64 -0.67 1.97
N ILE A 13 26.55 -0.65 3.30
CA ILE A 13 25.91 0.43 4.07
C ILE A 13 26.48 1.80 3.69
N PHE A 14 27.81 1.93 3.60
CA PHE A 14 28.44 3.20 3.24
C PHE A 14 28.30 3.53 1.75
N SER A 15 28.25 2.53 0.87
CA SER A 15 27.92 2.72 -0.54
C SER A 15 26.51 3.28 -0.72
N GLU A 16 25.51 2.67 -0.07
CA GLU A 16 24.11 3.12 -0.12
C GLU A 16 23.95 4.53 0.44
N ASN A 17 24.57 4.81 1.59
CA ASN A 17 24.53 6.15 2.18
C ASN A 17 25.21 7.21 1.30
N TYR A 18 26.29 6.84 0.59
CA TYR A 18 26.95 7.73 -0.37
C TYR A 18 26.03 8.01 -1.56
N GLU A 19 25.44 6.97 -2.16
CA GLU A 19 24.50 7.09 -3.29
C GLU A 19 23.25 7.89 -2.90
N PHE A 20 22.62 7.58 -1.77
CA PHE A 20 21.44 8.30 -1.29
C PHE A 20 21.75 9.78 -1.01
N SER A 21 22.98 10.09 -0.59
CA SER A 21 23.40 11.48 -0.41
C SER A 21 23.53 12.25 -1.72
N CYS A 22 23.86 11.57 -2.83
CA CYS A 22 23.83 12.17 -4.17
C CYS A 22 22.43 12.68 -4.49
N ASP A 23 21.41 11.87 -4.19
CA ASP A 23 20.00 12.18 -4.45
C ASP A 23 19.49 13.30 -3.55
N VAL A 24 19.66 13.16 -2.22
CA VAL A 24 19.15 14.12 -1.23
C VAL A 24 19.73 15.52 -1.41
N PHE A 25 21.00 15.61 -1.81
CA PHE A 25 21.69 16.88 -1.95
C PHE A 25 21.84 17.33 -3.40
N SER A 26 21.32 16.58 -4.38
CA SER A 26 21.46 16.83 -5.81
C SER A 26 22.92 17.07 -6.22
N GLU A 27 23.82 16.20 -5.74
CA GLU A 27 25.24 16.22 -6.10
C GLU A 27 25.56 14.97 -6.89
N LYS A 28 26.27 15.13 -8.01
CA LYS A 28 26.75 13.97 -8.79
C LYS A 28 27.83 13.19 -8.04
N ASP A 29 28.59 13.88 -7.17
CA ASP A 29 29.63 13.31 -6.35
C ASP A 29 29.82 14.16 -5.06
N PRO A 30 29.38 13.64 -3.89
CA PRO A 30 29.56 14.29 -2.60
C PRO A 30 31.02 14.62 -2.24
N ALA A 31 31.98 13.86 -2.76
CA ALA A 31 33.42 14.03 -2.50
C ALA A 31 34.01 15.28 -3.16
N ILE A 32 33.38 15.80 -4.22
CA ILE A 32 33.79 17.05 -4.89
C ILE A 32 32.88 18.24 -4.57
N ALA A 33 31.84 18.03 -3.76
CA ALA A 33 30.93 19.10 -3.35
C ALA A 33 31.64 20.19 -2.53
N SER A 34 31.07 21.41 -2.51
CA SER A 34 31.66 22.52 -1.74
C SER A 34 31.80 22.17 -0.24
N PRO A 35 32.81 22.72 0.48
CA PRO A 35 33.04 22.37 1.89
C PRO A 35 31.83 22.60 2.81
N ARG A 36 31.04 23.63 2.52
CA ARG A 36 29.79 23.94 3.25
C ARG A 36 28.75 22.85 3.05
N LYS A 37 28.69 22.26 1.84
CA LYS A 37 27.74 21.21 1.48
C LYS A 37 28.19 19.84 1.99
N GLN A 38 29.48 19.51 1.87
CA GLN A 38 30.08 18.34 2.51
C GLN A 38 29.82 18.27 4.02
N LYS A 39 29.92 19.40 4.73
CA LYS A 39 29.59 19.46 6.16
C LYS A 39 28.12 19.13 6.45
N LYS A 40 27.20 19.54 5.57
CA LYS A 40 25.77 19.21 5.70
C LYS A 40 25.51 17.74 5.39
N ILE A 41 26.09 17.23 4.30
CA ILE A 41 25.96 15.84 3.87
C ILE A 41 26.49 14.91 4.97
N ARG A 42 27.73 15.13 5.45
CA ARG A 42 28.34 14.31 6.50
C ARG A 42 27.53 14.30 7.79
N LYS A 43 26.96 15.46 8.18
CA LYS A 43 26.08 15.51 9.35
C LYS A 43 24.85 14.62 9.14
N TRP A 44 24.21 14.74 7.98
CA TRP A 44 23.02 13.95 7.64
C TRP A 44 23.30 12.44 7.59
N ILE A 45 24.42 12.02 6.99
CA ILE A 45 24.83 10.60 6.99
C ILE A 45 25.15 10.11 8.41
N ASN A 46 25.86 10.91 9.22
CA ASN A 46 26.15 10.53 10.60
C ASN A 46 24.89 10.40 11.46
N ASP A 47 23.88 11.24 11.22
CA ASP A 47 22.60 11.15 11.90
C ASP A 47 21.89 9.83 11.52
N LEU A 48 21.95 9.39 10.25
CA LEU A 48 21.44 8.09 9.80
C LEU A 48 22.20 6.91 10.44
N CYS A 49 23.53 6.92 10.34
CA CYS A 49 24.38 5.86 10.86
C CYS A 49 24.31 5.73 12.39
N SER A 50 23.91 6.79 13.11
CA SER A 50 23.74 6.74 14.57
C SER A 50 22.55 5.89 15.03
N GLU A 51 21.62 5.55 14.12
CA GLU A 51 20.52 4.62 14.38
C GLU A 51 20.93 3.14 14.24
N GLU A 52 22.07 2.84 13.59
CA GLU A 52 22.51 1.46 13.28
C GLU A 52 23.47 0.83 14.32
N GLY A 53 23.87 1.56 15.37
CA GLY A 53 24.69 1.03 16.47
C GLY A 53 26.19 1.39 16.41
N GLU A 54 27.03 0.65 17.14
CA GLU A 54 28.48 0.89 17.22
C GLU A 54 29.24 0.24 16.06
N PHE A 55 30.07 1.01 15.35
CA PHE A 55 30.92 0.52 14.26
C PHE A 55 32.26 -0.04 14.77
N PRO A 56 32.83 -1.06 14.10
CA PRO A 56 34.12 -1.62 14.47
C PRO A 56 35.26 -0.60 14.26
N ALA A 57 36.37 -0.78 15.00
CA ALA A 57 37.54 0.09 14.91
C ALA A 57 38.11 0.22 13.49
N SER A 58 37.96 -0.82 12.67
CA SER A 58 38.35 -0.85 11.24
C SER A 58 37.58 0.14 10.38
N VAL A 59 36.36 0.50 10.77
CA VAL A 59 35.49 1.49 10.11
C VAL A 59 35.64 2.86 10.80
N MET A 60 35.67 2.88 12.14
CA MET A 60 35.73 4.11 12.93
C MET A 60 36.92 5.02 12.58
N LYS A 61 38.05 4.45 12.15
CA LYS A 61 39.21 5.23 11.66
C LYS A 61 38.90 6.12 10.43
N TYR A 62 37.79 5.90 9.74
CA TYR A 62 37.37 6.63 8.55
C TYR A 62 36.13 7.50 8.76
N ILE A 63 35.30 7.19 9.76
CA ILE A 63 34.03 7.88 10.01
C ILE A 63 34.00 8.73 11.29
N SER A 64 35.01 8.61 12.16
CA SER A 64 35.05 9.36 13.42
C SER A 64 35.05 10.88 13.21
N LYS A 65 34.66 11.63 14.24
CA LYS A 65 34.55 13.11 14.20
C LYS A 65 35.88 13.79 13.87
N ASP A 66 37.01 13.14 14.17
CA ASP A 66 38.36 13.67 13.99
C ASP A 66 38.88 13.49 12.55
N VAL A 67 38.20 12.68 11.72
CA VAL A 67 38.55 12.48 10.31
C VAL A 67 38.18 13.72 9.50
N SER A 68 39.04 14.11 8.55
CA SER A 68 38.77 15.23 7.65
C SER A 68 37.58 14.93 6.72
N ASN A 69 36.88 15.96 6.23
CA ASN A 69 35.80 15.72 5.26
C ASN A 69 36.32 15.06 3.97
N ALA A 70 37.53 15.40 3.55
CA ALA A 70 38.14 14.82 2.36
C ALA A 70 38.34 13.30 2.52
N ASP A 71 38.88 12.87 3.66
CA ASP A 71 39.12 11.45 3.95
C ASP A 71 37.80 10.69 4.19
N TYR A 72 36.83 11.33 4.84
CA TYR A 72 35.49 10.77 5.03
C TYR A 72 34.81 10.49 3.69
N PHE A 73 34.76 11.46 2.78
CA PHE A 73 34.12 11.24 1.48
C PHE A 73 34.96 10.37 0.54
N ALA A 74 36.29 10.38 0.66
CA ALA A 74 37.14 9.43 -0.05
C ALA A 74 36.87 7.98 0.38
N PHE A 75 36.58 7.75 1.66
CA PHE A 75 36.18 6.45 2.18
C PHE A 75 34.83 6.00 1.61
N MET A 76 33.82 6.86 1.71
CA MET A 76 32.47 6.59 1.20
C MET A 76 32.51 6.30 -0.31
N LYS A 77 33.24 7.13 -1.07
CA LYS A 77 33.43 6.94 -2.51
C LYS A 77 34.17 5.66 -2.82
N ALA A 78 35.19 5.27 -2.04
CA ALA A 78 35.88 4.00 -2.23
C ALA A 78 34.95 2.80 -2.00
N CYS A 79 34.03 2.89 -1.03
CA CYS A 79 33.00 1.86 -0.82
C CYS A 79 32.05 1.78 -2.01
N TYR A 80 31.53 2.94 -2.47
CA TYR A 80 30.70 3.03 -3.66
C TYR A 80 31.38 2.47 -4.92
N ASP A 81 32.61 2.89 -5.20
CA ASP A 81 33.38 2.43 -6.35
C ASP A 81 33.66 0.92 -6.29
N LYS A 82 33.88 0.36 -5.09
CA LYS A 82 34.07 -1.09 -4.88
C LYS A 82 32.79 -1.87 -5.17
N VAL A 83 31.65 -1.45 -4.60
CA VAL A 83 30.34 -2.08 -4.86
C VAL A 83 29.98 -1.98 -6.34
N ALA A 84 30.20 -0.82 -6.96
CA ALA A 84 29.96 -0.62 -8.39
C ALA A 84 30.86 -1.51 -9.27
N ALA A 85 32.13 -1.68 -8.90
CA ALA A 85 33.06 -2.56 -9.60
C ALA A 85 32.69 -4.05 -9.44
N GLU A 86 32.31 -4.47 -8.23
CA GLU A 86 31.82 -5.82 -7.95
C GLU A 86 30.51 -6.11 -8.69
N GLY A 87 29.56 -5.17 -8.70
CA GLY A 87 28.31 -5.26 -9.47
C GLY A 87 28.56 -5.38 -10.98
N SER A 88 29.47 -4.57 -11.53
CA SER A 88 29.87 -4.65 -12.95
C SER A 88 30.53 -5.98 -13.30
N TRP A 89 31.38 -6.50 -12.42
CA TRP A 89 32.03 -7.80 -12.61
C TRP A 89 31.06 -8.97 -12.49
N SER A 90 30.13 -8.93 -11.53
CA SER A 90 29.03 -9.88 -11.39
C SER A 90 28.13 -9.88 -12.63
N ARG A 91 27.84 -8.70 -13.19
CA ARG A 91 27.08 -8.61 -14.45
C ARG A 91 27.82 -9.24 -15.63
N GLN A 92 29.11 -8.93 -15.82
CA GLN A 92 29.92 -9.55 -16.87
C GLN A 92 30.08 -11.07 -16.74
N LYS A 93 30.11 -11.60 -15.52
CA LYS A 93 30.10 -13.04 -15.28
C LYS A 93 28.75 -13.65 -15.66
N PHE A 94 27.66 -13.00 -15.24
CA PHE A 94 26.32 -13.45 -15.58
C PHE A 94 26.05 -13.41 -17.08
N ASP A 95 26.47 -12.36 -17.77
CA ASP A 95 26.31 -12.23 -19.22
C ASP A 95 27.03 -13.38 -19.96
N ARG A 96 28.21 -13.79 -19.49
CA ARG A 96 28.94 -14.96 -20.01
C ARG A 96 28.26 -16.29 -19.67
N PHE A 97 27.76 -16.44 -18.45
CA PHE A 97 27.01 -17.61 -18.04
C PHE A 97 25.75 -17.80 -18.91
N SER A 98 25.04 -16.71 -19.17
CA SER A 98 23.71 -16.70 -19.76
C SER A 98 23.70 -16.58 -21.30
N GLU A 99 24.86 -16.59 -21.95
CA GLU A 99 25.00 -16.45 -23.41
C GLU A 99 24.12 -17.43 -24.21
N GLY A 100 23.88 -18.64 -23.67
CA GLY A 100 23.05 -19.68 -24.29
C GLY A 100 21.54 -19.53 -24.08
N PHE A 101 21.09 -18.51 -23.36
CA PHE A 101 19.68 -18.26 -23.08
C PHE A 101 19.15 -17.05 -23.87
N ASP A 102 17.83 -17.00 -24.08
CA ASP A 102 17.17 -15.81 -24.59
C ASP A 102 17.10 -14.70 -23.52
N ASP A 103 16.64 -13.51 -23.92
CA ASP A 103 16.60 -12.34 -23.05
C ASP A 103 15.59 -12.47 -21.90
N CYS A 104 14.55 -13.28 -22.08
CA CYS A 104 13.52 -13.53 -21.06
C CYS A 104 14.11 -14.37 -19.91
N VAL A 105 14.75 -15.48 -20.26
CA VAL A 105 15.42 -16.37 -19.31
C VAL A 105 16.60 -15.66 -18.64
N LYS A 106 17.37 -14.86 -19.39
CA LYS A 106 18.41 -13.98 -18.82
C LYS A 106 17.85 -13.03 -17.78
N HIS A 107 16.74 -12.38 -18.07
CA HIS A 107 16.13 -11.45 -17.12
C HIS A 107 15.65 -12.16 -15.86
N ALA A 108 14.90 -13.27 -16.00
CA ALA A 108 14.43 -14.09 -14.89
C ALA A 108 15.56 -14.62 -13.99
N LEU A 109 16.61 -15.19 -14.58
CA LEU A 109 17.76 -15.68 -13.82
C LEU A 109 18.49 -14.54 -13.11
N TRP A 110 18.63 -13.38 -13.75
CA TRP A 110 19.26 -12.22 -13.12
C TRP A 110 18.46 -11.72 -11.90
N GLU A 111 17.13 -11.68 -12.03
CA GLU A 111 16.20 -11.30 -10.97
C GLU A 111 16.32 -12.23 -9.75
N LEU A 112 16.35 -13.54 -9.98
CA LEU A 112 16.45 -14.56 -8.92
C LEU A 112 17.63 -14.36 -7.95
N VAL A 113 18.76 -13.81 -8.41
CA VAL A 113 19.99 -13.69 -7.60
C VAL A 113 20.42 -12.26 -7.26
N ASN A 114 19.78 -11.24 -7.84
CA ASN A 114 20.14 -9.82 -7.61
C ASN A 114 19.00 -8.97 -7.06
N TYR A 115 17.81 -9.52 -6.83
CA TYR A 115 16.72 -8.73 -6.29
C TYR A 115 16.93 -8.47 -4.79
N GLN A 116 17.24 -7.23 -4.43
CA GLN A 116 17.45 -6.77 -3.04
C GLN A 116 16.15 -6.32 -2.33
N GLY A 117 14.98 -6.57 -2.91
CA GLY A 117 13.69 -6.22 -2.32
C GLY A 117 13.06 -7.36 -1.50
N TYR A 118 12.10 -7.02 -0.63
CA TYR A 118 11.23 -7.99 0.07
C TYR A 118 10.38 -8.76 -0.95
N VAL A 119 10.90 -9.85 -1.51
CA VAL A 119 10.07 -10.88 -2.15
C VAL A 119 9.72 -11.89 -1.08
N MET A 120 8.42 -11.93 -0.76
CA MET A 120 7.77 -12.95 0.04
C MET A 120 7.59 -14.19 -0.84
N SER A 121 8.00 -15.36 -0.31
CA SER A 121 7.73 -16.72 -0.78
C SER A 121 7.86 -16.98 -2.30
N GLU A 122 9.06 -17.31 -2.77
CA GLU A 122 9.19 -18.06 -4.03
C GLU A 122 8.66 -19.47 -3.76
N ASP A 123 7.44 -19.75 -4.18
CA ASP A 123 6.91 -21.11 -4.13
C ASP A 123 7.65 -21.96 -5.17
N ILE A 124 8.29 -23.03 -4.70
CA ILE A 124 9.02 -23.96 -5.55
C ILE A 124 8.23 -25.24 -5.68
N THR A 125 7.94 -25.62 -6.92
CA THR A 125 7.23 -26.87 -7.24
C THR A 125 8.07 -27.75 -8.16
N VAL A 126 7.91 -29.06 -8.04
CA VAL A 126 8.62 -30.05 -8.87
C VAL A 126 7.65 -30.65 -9.88
N ARG A 127 7.94 -30.47 -11.17
CA ARG A 127 7.14 -30.98 -12.29
C ARG A 127 7.92 -32.05 -13.04
N GLY A 128 7.83 -33.30 -12.58
CA GLY A 128 8.66 -34.38 -13.12
C GLY A 128 10.13 -34.20 -12.72
N ASN A 129 11.01 -33.99 -13.69
CA ASN A 129 12.43 -33.65 -13.43
C ASN A 129 12.70 -32.14 -13.46
N ASP A 130 11.70 -31.34 -13.79
CA ASP A 130 11.84 -29.89 -13.88
C ASP A 130 11.46 -29.24 -12.55
N VAL A 131 12.05 -28.08 -12.30
CA VAL A 131 11.82 -27.29 -11.09
C VAL A 131 11.24 -25.98 -11.51
N VAL A 132 10.06 -25.68 -11.01
CA VAL A 132 9.31 -24.47 -11.29
C VAL A 132 9.45 -23.55 -10.10
N ILE A 133 9.94 -22.35 -10.34
CA ILE A 133 10.11 -21.29 -9.35
C ILE A 133 9.17 -20.17 -9.76
N ASP A 134 8.19 -19.88 -8.90
CA ASP A 134 7.33 -18.73 -9.11
C ASP A 134 8.16 -17.45 -8.92
N LEU A 135 8.31 -16.69 -10.01
CA LEU A 135 8.94 -15.39 -9.97
C LEU A 135 7.94 -14.36 -9.45
N TYR A 136 8.47 -13.26 -8.92
CA TYR A 136 7.70 -12.17 -8.33
C TYR A 136 6.38 -11.87 -9.07
N TYR A 137 5.32 -11.86 -8.28
CA TYR A 137 3.94 -11.77 -8.72
C TYR A 137 3.43 -10.32 -8.67
N ASN A 138 2.78 -9.88 -9.75
CA ASN A 138 1.80 -8.80 -9.67
C ASN A 138 0.45 -9.27 -10.20
N TRP A 139 -0.64 -8.57 -9.88
CA TRP A 139 -1.98 -9.04 -10.23
C TRP A 139 -2.26 -9.15 -11.73
N SER A 140 -1.45 -8.51 -12.58
CA SER A 140 -1.58 -8.52 -14.04
C SER A 140 -0.65 -9.49 -14.76
N ILE A 141 0.32 -10.09 -14.05
CA ILE A 141 1.32 -10.96 -14.66
C ILE A 141 1.68 -12.08 -13.69
N GLU A 142 1.76 -13.28 -14.22
CA GLU A 142 2.34 -14.42 -13.53
C GLU A 142 3.51 -14.95 -14.35
N ARG A 143 4.65 -15.15 -13.68
CA ARG A 143 5.89 -15.59 -14.31
C ARG A 143 6.44 -16.77 -13.54
N LYS A 144 6.79 -17.82 -14.26
CA LYS A 144 7.39 -19.02 -13.70
C LYS A 144 8.71 -19.29 -14.41
N LEU A 145 9.79 -19.40 -13.64
CA LEU A 145 11.08 -19.86 -14.13
C LEU A 145 11.14 -21.37 -13.99
N ILE A 146 11.33 -22.06 -15.11
CA ILE A 146 11.41 -23.52 -15.12
C ILE A 146 12.85 -23.92 -15.41
N LEU A 147 13.49 -24.55 -14.43
CA LEU A 147 14.82 -25.14 -14.54
C LEU A 147 14.69 -26.60 -15.00
N LYS A 148 15.21 -26.91 -16.19
CA LYS A 148 15.10 -28.22 -16.83
C LYS A 148 16.04 -29.26 -16.23
N ASP A 149 15.54 -30.48 -16.04
CA ASP A 149 16.28 -31.63 -15.48
C ASP A 149 17.03 -31.27 -14.18
N ALA A 150 16.39 -30.48 -13.33
CA ALA A 150 17.04 -29.87 -12.18
C ALA A 150 17.27 -30.87 -11.04
N LYS A 151 18.43 -30.78 -10.40
CA LYS A 151 18.88 -31.67 -9.31
C LYS A 151 19.56 -30.90 -8.19
N GLY A 152 19.46 -31.41 -6.97
CA GLY A 152 20.13 -30.81 -5.81
C GLY A 152 19.28 -29.78 -5.07
N LEU A 153 17.95 -29.84 -5.24
CA LEU A 153 17.03 -29.17 -4.32
C LEU A 153 17.00 -29.88 -2.97
N PRO A 154 16.91 -29.12 -1.87
CA PRO A 154 16.61 -29.67 -0.55
C PRO A 154 15.27 -30.42 -0.51
N GLU A 155 15.13 -31.41 0.37
CA GLU A 155 13.90 -32.24 0.45
C GLU A 155 12.66 -31.44 0.90
N ASP A 156 12.82 -30.36 1.70
CA ASP A 156 11.73 -29.53 2.24
C ASP A 156 11.69 -28.10 1.65
N CYS A 157 11.90 -27.97 0.34
CA CYS A 157 12.19 -26.70 -0.34
C CYS A 157 10.98 -25.88 -0.83
N SER A 158 9.80 -26.00 -0.24
CA SER A 158 8.59 -25.34 -0.78
C SER A 158 8.73 -23.81 -0.89
N THR A 159 9.56 -23.20 -0.05
CA THR A 159 9.90 -21.76 -0.13
C THR A 159 11.38 -21.51 0.18
N LEU A 160 12.11 -20.97 -0.80
CA LEU A 160 13.52 -20.57 -0.66
C LEU A 160 13.72 -19.09 -0.99
N SER A 161 14.73 -18.48 -0.37
CA SER A 161 15.24 -17.15 -0.77
C SER A 161 16.75 -17.19 -0.95
N PHE A 162 17.23 -16.79 -2.12
CA PHE A 162 18.65 -16.82 -2.48
C PHE A 162 19.35 -15.52 -2.07
N GLN A 163 20.14 -15.53 -0.99
CA GLN A 163 20.73 -14.30 -0.39
C GLN A 163 22.20 -14.06 -0.76
N SER A 164 22.89 -15.04 -1.34
CA SER A 164 24.29 -14.93 -1.77
C SER A 164 24.60 -15.99 -2.82
N SER A 165 23.87 -15.93 -3.93
CA SER A 165 23.89 -16.97 -4.96
C SER A 165 24.49 -16.47 -6.25
N SER A 166 25.11 -17.41 -6.97
CA SER A 166 25.76 -17.14 -8.24
C SER A 166 25.51 -18.29 -9.20
N PHE A 167 25.55 -17.94 -10.49
CA PHE A 167 25.41 -18.90 -11.55
C PHE A 167 26.75 -19.32 -12.12
N VAL A 168 26.89 -20.62 -12.39
CA VAL A 168 28.09 -21.24 -12.95
C VAL A 168 27.69 -22.12 -14.13
N LYS A 169 28.43 -22.00 -15.24
CA LYS A 169 28.31 -22.86 -16.42
C LYS A 169 29.45 -23.86 -16.41
N ASN A 170 29.13 -25.14 -16.55
CA ASN A 170 30.07 -26.25 -16.62
C ASN A 170 29.86 -27.03 -17.92
N ASP A 171 30.77 -27.94 -18.25
CA ASP A 171 30.66 -28.79 -19.47
C ASP A 171 29.38 -29.63 -19.51
N ASN A 172 28.76 -29.87 -18.35
CA ASN A 172 27.56 -30.69 -18.17
C ASN A 172 26.27 -29.87 -17.97
N GLY A 173 26.28 -28.55 -18.21
CA GLY A 173 25.11 -27.68 -18.08
C GLY A 173 25.33 -26.50 -17.13
N TYR A 174 24.30 -26.16 -16.36
CA TYR A 174 24.23 -24.94 -15.56
C TYR A 174 24.08 -25.27 -14.08
N SER A 175 24.48 -24.34 -13.21
CA SER A 175 24.34 -24.49 -11.77
C SER A 175 24.08 -23.17 -11.06
N LEU A 176 23.12 -23.17 -10.14
CA LEU A 176 22.89 -22.13 -9.15
C LEU A 176 23.55 -22.58 -7.84
N VAL A 177 24.48 -21.77 -7.34
CA VAL A 177 25.32 -22.10 -6.18
C VAL A 177 25.32 -20.93 -5.22
N GLY A 178 24.97 -21.19 -3.96
CA GLY A 178 24.98 -20.15 -2.94
C GLY A 178 24.24 -20.51 -1.67
N GLU A 179 24.04 -19.49 -0.84
CA GLU A 179 23.23 -19.58 0.36
C GLU A 179 21.75 -19.36 0.03
N ALA A 180 20.91 -20.29 0.48
CA ALA A 180 19.46 -20.16 0.46
C ALA A 180 18.91 -20.18 1.90
N PHE A 181 17.99 -19.26 2.17
CA PHE A 181 17.19 -19.23 3.39
C PHE A 181 15.93 -20.08 3.20
N HIS A 182 15.66 -20.96 4.14
CA HIS A 182 14.48 -21.82 4.18
C HIS A 182 13.45 -21.23 5.13
N TYR A 183 12.31 -20.80 4.61
CA TYR A 183 11.28 -20.19 5.46
C TYR A 183 10.62 -21.20 6.41
N ASN A 184 10.46 -22.45 5.98
CA ASN A 184 9.79 -23.48 6.78
C ASN A 184 10.54 -23.83 8.08
N ILE A 185 11.86 -23.78 8.05
CA ILE A 185 12.73 -24.15 9.18
C ILE A 185 13.51 -22.96 9.75
N GLU A 186 13.27 -21.76 9.22
CA GLU A 186 13.95 -20.50 9.56
C GLU A 186 15.50 -20.63 9.62
N ASP A 187 16.08 -21.39 8.69
CA ASP A 187 17.52 -21.70 8.67
C ASP A 187 18.15 -21.43 7.30
N LYS A 188 19.47 -21.26 7.28
CA LYS A 188 20.27 -21.04 6.08
C LYS A 188 21.04 -22.29 5.71
N SER A 189 21.02 -22.64 4.43
CA SER A 189 21.82 -23.75 3.93
C SER A 189 22.51 -23.39 2.63
N PHE A 190 23.64 -24.04 2.38
CA PHE A 190 24.30 -23.97 1.09
C PHE A 190 23.63 -24.92 0.10
N VAL A 191 23.18 -24.38 -1.05
CA VAL A 191 22.49 -25.13 -2.10
C VAL A 191 23.30 -25.17 -3.39
N VAL A 192 23.20 -26.29 -4.10
CA VAL A 192 23.81 -26.51 -5.43
C VAL A 192 22.76 -27.14 -6.34
N ILE A 193 22.03 -26.28 -7.04
CA ILE A 193 21.00 -26.71 -7.98
C ILE A 193 21.62 -26.79 -9.36
N ARG A 194 21.67 -27.98 -9.95
CA ARG A 194 22.18 -28.24 -11.30
C ARG A 194 21.04 -28.40 -12.27
N PHE A 195 21.11 -27.84 -13.47
CA PHE A 195 20.06 -27.90 -14.48
C PHE A 195 20.64 -27.93 -15.90
N SER A 196 19.90 -28.50 -16.85
CA SER A 196 20.33 -28.66 -18.25
C SER A 196 19.97 -27.46 -19.13
N GLY A 197 18.92 -26.72 -18.76
CA GLY A 197 18.43 -25.53 -19.43
C GLY A 197 17.38 -24.80 -18.60
N ALA A 198 16.86 -23.68 -19.10
CA ALA A 198 15.84 -22.91 -18.43
C ALA A 198 14.86 -22.30 -19.44
N GLU A 199 13.60 -22.14 -19.03
CA GLU A 199 12.54 -21.47 -19.78
C GLU A 199 11.73 -20.57 -18.84
N VAL A 200 11.03 -19.58 -19.41
CA VAL A 200 10.12 -18.71 -18.67
C VAL A 200 8.72 -18.88 -19.25
N GLU A 201 7.77 -19.25 -18.40
CA GLU A 201 6.35 -19.21 -18.72
C GLU A 201 5.75 -17.92 -18.17
N THR A 202 4.99 -17.20 -19.00
CA THR A 202 4.39 -15.91 -18.63
C THR A 202 2.92 -15.87 -19.02
N ASN A 203 2.06 -15.64 -18.03
CA ASN A 203 0.64 -15.39 -18.23
C ASN A 203 0.33 -13.92 -17.93
N VAL A 204 -0.41 -13.27 -18.82
CA VAL A 204 -0.80 -11.87 -18.69
C VAL A 204 -2.31 -11.76 -18.49
N PHE A 205 -2.71 -11.02 -17.48
CA PHE A 205 -4.09 -10.87 -17.04
C PHE A 205 -4.55 -9.42 -17.06
N ASN A 206 -5.87 -9.24 -17.03
CA ASN A 206 -6.52 -7.95 -16.93
C ASN A 206 -6.16 -7.23 -15.62
N SER A 207 -5.41 -6.13 -15.74
CA SER A 207 -4.90 -5.36 -14.60
C SER A 207 -6.01 -4.65 -13.81
N THR A 208 -7.22 -4.49 -14.36
CA THR A 208 -8.34 -3.87 -13.64
C THR A 208 -9.00 -4.81 -12.62
N ASN A 209 -8.75 -6.12 -12.66
CA ASN A 209 -9.11 -7.07 -11.61
C ASN A 209 -8.17 -6.99 -10.38
N PHE A 210 -7.68 -5.80 -10.06
CA PHE A 210 -6.81 -5.57 -8.91
C PHE A 210 -7.60 -5.67 -7.59
N PRO A 211 -7.05 -6.30 -6.54
CA PRO A 211 -7.74 -6.45 -5.26
C PRO A 211 -7.93 -5.12 -4.52
N PHE A 212 -9.16 -4.89 -4.04
CA PHE A 212 -9.56 -3.67 -3.35
C PHE A 212 -9.15 -3.64 -1.88
N ILE A 213 -8.64 -4.75 -1.32
CA ILE A 213 -8.07 -4.75 0.03
C ILE A 213 -6.92 -3.74 0.20
N PHE A 214 -6.15 -3.49 -0.87
CA PHE A 214 -5.05 -2.53 -0.87
C PHE A 214 -5.45 -1.13 -1.37
N VAL A 215 -6.75 -0.90 -1.57
CA VAL A 215 -7.28 0.32 -2.18
C VAL A 215 -7.95 1.20 -1.14
N SER A 216 -7.38 2.39 -0.93
CA SER A 216 -7.92 3.39 0.00
C SER A 216 -8.69 4.53 -0.67
N SER A 217 -8.48 4.75 -1.97
CA SER A 217 -9.10 5.83 -2.75
C SER A 217 -9.19 5.46 -4.24
N PRO A 218 -10.03 6.13 -5.04
CA PRO A 218 -10.16 5.81 -6.46
C PRO A 218 -8.87 6.10 -7.23
N TRP A 219 -8.15 7.18 -6.89
CA TRP A 219 -6.84 7.47 -7.49
C TRP A 219 -5.77 6.46 -7.07
N ASN A 220 -5.81 5.99 -5.83
CA ASN A 220 -4.92 4.92 -5.38
C ASN A 220 -5.10 3.63 -6.20
N TYR A 221 -6.34 3.28 -6.55
CA TYR A 221 -6.66 2.16 -7.45
C TYR A 221 -6.07 2.35 -8.84
N ILE A 222 -6.34 3.47 -9.53
CA ILE A 222 -5.74 3.75 -10.85
C ILE A 222 -4.22 3.62 -10.78
N SER A 223 -3.59 4.21 -9.76
CA SER A 223 -2.13 4.12 -9.66
C SER A 223 -1.61 2.71 -9.35
N LYS A 224 -2.43 1.80 -8.77
CA LYS A 224 -2.06 0.38 -8.59
C LYS A 224 -2.19 -0.38 -9.92
N VAL A 225 -3.26 -0.13 -10.68
CA VAL A 225 -3.42 -0.68 -12.03
C VAL A 225 -2.29 -0.20 -12.94
N THR A 226 -1.91 1.08 -12.85
CA THR A 226 -0.77 1.64 -13.58
C THR A 226 0.55 0.96 -13.22
N GLU A 227 0.82 0.69 -11.93
CA GLU A 227 2.01 -0.03 -11.48
C GLU A 227 2.12 -1.39 -12.18
N CYS A 228 1.02 -2.16 -12.17
CA CYS A 228 0.93 -3.45 -12.84
C CYS A 228 1.27 -3.37 -14.35
N ILE A 229 0.70 -2.39 -15.07
CA ILE A 229 0.94 -2.22 -16.51
C ILE A 229 2.37 -1.74 -16.79
N LEU A 230 2.94 -0.85 -15.97
CA LEU A 230 4.32 -0.38 -16.14
C LEU A 230 5.34 -1.48 -15.84
N GLU A 231 5.10 -2.30 -14.83
CA GLU A 231 5.91 -3.50 -14.56
C GLU A 231 5.84 -4.46 -15.75
N LYS A 232 4.66 -4.68 -16.33
CA LYS A 232 4.51 -5.43 -17.59
C LYS A 232 5.35 -4.86 -18.72
N ALA A 233 5.32 -3.54 -18.89
CA ALA A 233 6.08 -2.84 -19.93
C ALA A 233 7.60 -2.96 -19.75
N SER A 234 8.07 -3.25 -18.54
CA SER A 234 9.50 -3.36 -18.22
C SER A 234 10.10 -4.74 -18.50
N LEU A 235 9.25 -5.75 -18.74
CA LEU A 235 9.66 -7.14 -18.92
C LEU A 235 9.91 -7.48 -20.40
N PRO A 236 11.04 -8.12 -20.75
CA PRO A 236 11.39 -8.43 -22.15
C PRO A 236 10.44 -9.44 -22.83
N GLU A 237 9.82 -10.35 -22.07
CA GLU A 237 8.85 -11.35 -22.56
C GLU A 237 7.44 -10.80 -22.79
N CYS A 238 7.11 -9.65 -22.20
CA CYS A 238 5.75 -9.13 -22.19
C CYS A 238 5.53 -8.15 -23.36
N THR A 239 4.70 -8.54 -24.32
CA THR A 239 4.23 -7.60 -25.35
C THR A 239 2.96 -6.90 -24.89
N LEU A 240 3.06 -5.59 -24.67
CA LEU A 240 1.89 -4.73 -24.51
C LEU A 240 1.04 -4.75 -25.79
N ASN A 241 -0.28 -4.70 -25.63
CA ASN A 241 -1.16 -4.43 -26.76
C ASN A 241 -1.03 -2.96 -27.21
N ASP A 242 -1.57 -2.65 -28.39
CA ASP A 242 -1.40 -1.32 -28.98
C ASP A 242 -2.07 -0.21 -28.16
N SER A 243 -3.18 -0.52 -27.48
CA SER A 243 -3.87 0.41 -26.59
C SER A 243 -3.00 0.78 -25.38
N GLU A 244 -2.34 -0.18 -24.76
CA GLU A 244 -1.41 0.07 -23.65
C GLU A 244 -0.16 0.83 -24.09
N LYS A 245 0.42 0.49 -25.25
CA LYS A 245 1.56 1.23 -25.82
C LYS A 245 1.23 2.70 -26.00
N ASN A 246 0.03 3.02 -26.51
CA ASN A 246 -0.42 4.39 -26.69
C ASN A 246 -0.66 5.12 -25.36
N LEU A 247 -1.00 4.40 -24.28
CA LEU A 247 -1.23 4.96 -22.95
C LEU A 247 0.06 5.10 -22.12
N LEU A 248 1.17 4.47 -22.50
CA LEU A 248 2.42 4.48 -21.73
C LEU A 248 2.86 5.88 -21.26
N PRO A 249 2.84 6.95 -22.08
CA PRO A 249 3.23 8.27 -21.62
C PRO A 249 2.36 8.79 -20.46
N LEU A 250 1.04 8.56 -20.53
CA LEU A 250 0.10 8.92 -19.46
C LEU A 250 0.30 8.04 -18.21
N LEU A 251 0.50 6.74 -18.40
CA LEU A 251 0.75 5.79 -17.31
C LEU A 251 2.05 6.14 -16.57
N ASN A 252 3.11 6.52 -17.27
CA ASN A 252 4.35 6.99 -16.65
C ASN A 252 4.12 8.23 -15.77
N ASP A 253 3.40 9.23 -16.27
CA ASP A 253 3.05 10.42 -15.49
C ASP A 253 2.27 10.03 -14.21
N ILE A 254 1.26 9.14 -14.32
CA ILE A 254 0.48 8.66 -13.18
C ILE A 254 1.34 7.87 -12.19
N GLY A 255 2.23 7.00 -12.68
CA GLY A 255 3.18 6.26 -11.86
C GLY A 255 4.06 7.21 -11.05
N MET A 256 4.59 8.25 -11.68
CA MET A 256 5.43 9.25 -11.00
C MET A 256 4.67 10.11 -9.98
N LEU A 257 3.34 10.22 -10.07
CA LEU A 257 2.52 10.88 -9.04
C LEU A 257 2.39 10.05 -7.75
N LYS A 258 2.51 8.72 -7.85
CA LYS A 258 2.31 7.78 -6.72
C LYS A 258 3.63 7.25 -6.16
N PHE A 259 4.58 6.94 -7.02
CA PHE A 259 5.82 6.23 -6.69
C PHE A 259 6.99 7.19 -6.54
N LEU A 260 7.25 7.59 -5.30
CA LEU A 260 8.49 8.26 -4.93
C LEU A 260 9.65 7.26 -4.70
N SER A 261 9.39 5.95 -4.73
CA SER A 261 10.38 4.88 -4.55
C SER A 261 11.00 4.34 -5.84
N TYR A 262 10.26 4.37 -6.96
CA TYR A 262 10.81 4.03 -8.30
C TYR A 262 11.63 5.18 -8.90
N ALA A 263 11.66 6.33 -8.25
CA ALA A 263 12.45 7.51 -8.62
C ALA A 263 13.98 7.30 -8.55
N LYS A 264 14.45 6.13 -8.09
CA LYS A 264 15.87 5.75 -7.93
C LYS A 264 16.74 5.90 -9.20
N LYS A 265 16.19 6.25 -10.36
CA LYS A 265 16.95 6.39 -11.62
C LYS A 265 16.63 7.63 -12.46
N VAL A 266 15.80 8.56 -11.99
CA VAL A 266 15.41 9.71 -12.83
C VAL A 266 16.37 10.88 -12.59
N SER A 267 17.29 11.09 -13.53
CA SER A 267 18.25 12.21 -13.50
C SER A 267 17.64 13.57 -13.84
N GLU A 268 16.39 13.58 -14.32
CA GLU A 268 15.69 14.77 -14.81
C GLU A 268 14.35 14.99 -14.08
N LYS A 269 13.90 16.24 -14.00
CA LYS A 269 12.61 16.55 -13.38
C LYS A 269 11.47 16.08 -14.29
N PRO A 270 10.46 15.35 -13.77
CA PRO A 270 9.29 14.98 -14.56
C PRO A 270 8.49 16.21 -14.97
N THR A 271 8.00 16.21 -16.21
CA THR A 271 7.19 17.31 -16.76
C THR A 271 5.69 17.12 -16.54
N PHE A 272 5.24 15.87 -16.32
CA PHE A 272 3.84 15.46 -16.21
C PHE A 272 2.98 15.89 -17.41
N GLY A 273 3.55 15.84 -18.61
CA GLY A 273 2.97 16.46 -19.80
C GLY A 273 1.60 15.90 -20.20
N GLU A 274 1.40 14.59 -20.14
CA GLU A 274 0.12 13.98 -20.50
C GLU A 274 -0.94 14.23 -19.44
N VAL A 275 -0.63 14.02 -18.16
CA VAL A 275 -1.59 14.29 -17.07
C VAL A 275 -2.04 15.75 -17.08
N LYS A 276 -1.13 16.69 -17.32
CA LYS A 276 -1.46 18.13 -17.43
C LYS A 276 -2.46 18.42 -18.54
N LYS A 277 -2.34 17.80 -19.72
CA LYS A 277 -3.31 17.99 -20.82
C LYS A 277 -4.74 17.65 -20.39
N TYR A 278 -4.92 16.55 -19.67
CA TYR A 278 -6.25 16.18 -19.16
C TYR A 278 -6.73 17.14 -18.06
N ILE A 279 -5.86 17.54 -17.13
CA ILE A 279 -6.22 18.54 -16.09
C ILE A 279 -6.65 19.88 -16.72
N GLU A 280 -5.94 20.33 -17.75
CA GLU A 280 -6.23 21.55 -18.50
C GLU A 280 -7.56 21.46 -19.24
N LYS A 281 -7.85 20.32 -19.89
CA LYS A 281 -9.12 20.05 -20.57
C LYS A 281 -10.33 20.27 -19.64
N TYR A 282 -10.22 19.89 -18.38
CA TYR A 282 -11.27 20.10 -17.37
C TYR A 282 -11.21 21.46 -16.66
N GLY A 283 -10.21 22.30 -16.95
CA GLY A 283 -10.05 23.63 -16.34
C GLY A 283 -9.66 23.60 -14.85
N TYR A 284 -9.06 22.51 -14.37
CA TYR A 284 -8.73 22.31 -12.96
C TYR A 284 -7.43 23.01 -12.55
N LYS A 285 -7.44 24.36 -12.57
CA LYS A 285 -6.27 25.22 -12.28
C LYS A 285 -5.55 24.87 -10.97
N LYS A 286 -6.30 24.53 -9.91
CA LYS A 286 -5.74 24.19 -8.60
C LYS A 286 -4.88 22.93 -8.66
N ILE A 287 -5.37 21.90 -9.35
CA ILE A 287 -4.63 20.64 -9.55
C ILE A 287 -3.40 20.90 -10.41
N LEU A 288 -3.55 21.68 -11.50
CA LEU A 288 -2.45 22.05 -12.38
C LEU A 288 -1.30 22.70 -11.61
N THR A 289 -1.61 23.70 -10.77
CA THR A 289 -0.61 24.36 -9.90
C THR A 289 0.10 23.38 -8.97
N LEU A 290 -0.61 22.39 -8.41
CA LEU A 290 0.00 21.40 -7.53
C LEU A 290 0.94 20.46 -8.29
N VAL A 291 0.59 20.08 -9.52
CA VAL A 291 1.46 19.27 -10.39
C VAL A 291 2.70 20.06 -10.83
N ASP A 292 2.55 21.35 -11.17
CA ASP A 292 3.69 22.23 -11.46
C ASP A 292 4.63 22.35 -10.26
N GLN A 293 4.08 22.61 -9.07
CA GLN A 293 4.85 22.65 -7.82
C GLN A 293 5.58 21.34 -7.54
N LEU A 294 4.93 20.20 -7.82
CA LEU A 294 5.54 18.88 -7.64
C LEU A 294 6.74 18.69 -8.58
N SER A 295 6.59 19.06 -9.86
CA SER A 295 7.68 19.05 -10.85
C SER A 295 8.86 19.93 -10.43
N GLU A 296 8.60 21.16 -10.01
CA GLU A 296 9.65 22.11 -9.59
C GLU A 296 10.43 21.63 -8.37
N ASN A 297 9.73 20.99 -7.41
CA ASN A 297 10.27 20.56 -6.12
C ASN A 297 10.55 19.05 -6.06
N TYR A 298 10.64 18.36 -7.20
CA TYR A 298 10.74 16.90 -7.26
C TYR A 298 11.91 16.32 -6.44
N PHE A 299 13.07 16.99 -6.44
CA PHE A 299 14.24 16.53 -5.66
C PHE A 299 14.26 17.00 -4.20
N ASP A 300 13.31 17.83 -3.76
CA ASP A 300 13.17 18.24 -2.36
C ASP A 300 12.18 17.29 -1.65
N GLY A 301 12.66 16.15 -1.16
CA GLY A 301 11.80 15.06 -0.66
C GLY A 301 10.76 15.50 0.38
N ASN A 302 11.09 16.45 1.27
CA ASN A 302 10.15 16.98 2.26
C ASN A 302 9.04 17.82 1.62
N LYS A 303 9.37 18.72 0.68
CA LYS A 303 8.36 19.50 -0.04
C LYS A 303 7.55 18.64 -0.99
N GLN A 304 8.22 17.76 -1.73
CA GLN A 304 7.62 16.81 -2.65
C GLN A 304 6.56 15.95 -1.93
N PHE A 305 6.89 15.38 -0.77
CA PHE A 305 5.94 14.60 0.03
C PHE A 305 4.71 15.42 0.43
N ARG A 306 4.90 16.65 0.94
CA ARG A 306 3.80 17.54 1.35
C ARG A 306 2.91 17.94 0.17
N ILE A 307 3.50 18.24 -0.99
CA ILE A 307 2.77 18.59 -2.21
C ILE A 307 2.00 17.39 -2.71
N SER A 308 2.61 16.20 -2.72
CA SER A 308 1.98 14.95 -3.16
C SER A 308 0.78 14.58 -2.28
N GLU A 309 0.92 14.66 -0.96
CA GLU A 309 -0.19 14.44 -0.03
C GLU A 309 -1.33 15.44 -0.23
N LYS A 310 -1.00 16.71 -0.49
CA LYS A 310 -2.00 17.74 -0.80
C LYS A 310 -2.69 17.46 -2.13
N LEU A 311 -1.94 17.10 -3.16
CA LEU A 311 -2.45 16.74 -4.48
C LEU A 311 -3.40 15.54 -4.39
N ARG A 312 -3.01 14.48 -3.69
CA ARG A 312 -3.82 13.28 -3.45
C ARG A 312 -5.16 13.62 -2.79
N ARG A 313 -5.12 14.37 -1.67
CA ARG A 313 -6.34 14.80 -0.96
C ARG A 313 -7.26 15.67 -1.82
N GLU A 314 -6.70 16.48 -2.70
CA GLU A 314 -7.50 17.28 -3.62
C GLU A 314 -8.13 16.41 -4.70
N LEU A 315 -7.34 15.58 -5.38
CA LEU A 315 -7.81 14.64 -6.42
C LEU A 315 -8.90 13.68 -5.93
N ASP A 316 -8.84 13.27 -4.66
CA ASP A 316 -9.84 12.39 -4.04
C ASP A 316 -11.22 13.06 -3.87
N LYS A 317 -11.37 14.37 -4.09
CA LYS A 317 -12.67 15.06 -4.01
C LYS A 317 -13.58 14.72 -5.19
N ALA A 318 -14.89 14.61 -4.91
CA ALA A 318 -15.91 14.29 -5.90
C ALA A 318 -16.00 15.28 -7.07
N GLU A 319 -15.49 16.51 -6.91
CA GLU A 319 -15.44 17.51 -8.01
C GLU A 319 -14.47 17.12 -9.13
N TYR A 320 -13.47 16.27 -8.86
CA TYR A 320 -12.48 15.77 -9.83
C TYR A 320 -12.78 14.36 -10.34
N GLU A 321 -13.92 13.77 -9.95
CA GLU A 321 -14.39 12.48 -10.47
C GLU A 321 -14.39 12.41 -12.01
N PRO A 322 -14.81 13.45 -12.77
CA PRO A 322 -14.81 13.40 -14.24
C PRO A 322 -13.42 13.14 -14.86
N LEU A 323 -12.36 13.76 -14.32
CA LEU A 323 -10.98 13.52 -14.78
C LEU A 323 -10.57 12.07 -14.53
N TRP A 324 -10.88 11.55 -13.33
CA TRP A 324 -10.60 10.16 -12.99
C TRP A 324 -11.34 9.20 -13.92
N ARG A 325 -12.61 9.47 -14.23
CA ARG A 325 -13.44 8.64 -15.12
C ARG A 325 -12.85 8.54 -16.52
N GLU A 326 -12.41 9.67 -17.07
CA GLU A 326 -11.80 9.68 -18.40
C GLU A 326 -10.53 8.82 -18.43
N ILE A 327 -9.67 8.94 -17.42
CA ILE A 327 -8.44 8.13 -17.30
C ILE A 327 -8.77 6.65 -17.07
N TYR A 328 -9.66 6.34 -16.13
CA TYR A 328 -10.07 4.96 -15.84
C TYR A 328 -10.65 4.28 -17.07
N ASN A 329 -11.52 4.96 -17.84
CA ASN A 329 -12.13 4.38 -19.01
C ASN A 329 -11.10 4.06 -20.10
N MET A 330 -10.08 4.90 -20.28
CA MET A 330 -8.98 4.60 -21.22
C MET A 330 -8.19 3.36 -20.76
N ILE A 331 -7.85 3.28 -19.48
CA ILE A 331 -7.14 2.14 -18.90
C ILE A 331 -8.00 0.86 -19.00
N SER A 332 -9.25 0.92 -18.58
CA SER A 332 -10.17 -0.22 -18.62
C SER A 332 -10.38 -0.74 -20.05
N ALA A 333 -10.52 0.17 -21.03
CA ALA A 333 -10.60 -0.22 -22.44
C ALA A 333 -9.34 -0.93 -22.92
N SER A 334 -8.14 -0.47 -22.50
CA SER A 334 -6.88 -1.12 -22.89
C SER A 334 -6.69 -2.51 -22.28
N GLN A 335 -7.45 -2.87 -21.23
CA GLN A 335 -7.36 -4.19 -20.60
C GLN A 335 -8.34 -5.22 -21.17
N SER A 336 -9.25 -4.83 -22.07
CA SER A 336 -10.36 -5.67 -22.51
C SER A 336 -9.96 -6.94 -23.28
N GLU A 337 -8.75 -6.98 -23.84
CA GLU A 337 -8.22 -8.14 -24.59
C GLU A 337 -7.57 -9.20 -23.67
N TYR A 338 -7.26 -8.84 -22.42
CA TYR A 338 -6.61 -9.77 -21.49
C TYR A 338 -7.64 -10.62 -20.74
N PRO A 339 -7.36 -11.91 -20.51
CA PRO A 339 -8.21 -12.75 -19.69
C PRO A 339 -8.22 -12.27 -18.24
N THR A 340 -9.31 -12.56 -17.51
CA THR A 340 -9.32 -12.42 -16.06
C THR A 340 -8.74 -13.67 -15.43
N ARG A 341 -8.09 -13.55 -14.26
CA ARG A 341 -7.58 -14.71 -13.51
C ARG A 341 -8.68 -15.70 -13.17
N SER A 342 -9.88 -15.21 -12.88
CA SER A 342 -11.04 -16.05 -12.59
C SER A 342 -11.36 -16.96 -13.77
N ASP A 343 -11.45 -16.40 -14.97
CA ASP A 343 -11.81 -17.17 -16.17
C ASP A 343 -10.71 -18.17 -16.58
N GLU A 344 -9.45 -17.95 -16.16
CA GLU A 344 -8.33 -18.85 -16.40
C GLU A 344 -8.28 -20.01 -15.37
N TYR A 345 -8.37 -19.70 -14.08
CA TYR A 345 -8.08 -20.67 -13.02
C TYR A 345 -9.29 -21.38 -12.46
N ILE A 346 -10.49 -20.80 -12.58
CA ILE A 346 -11.67 -21.34 -11.93
C ILE A 346 -12.58 -22.04 -12.95
N ASP A 347 -12.98 -23.26 -12.62
CA ASP A 347 -13.93 -24.02 -13.43
C ASP A 347 -15.19 -23.19 -13.74
N ARG A 348 -15.53 -23.14 -15.02
CA ARG A 348 -16.63 -22.33 -15.53
C ARG A 348 -17.96 -22.58 -14.80
N GLU A 349 -18.25 -23.84 -14.47
CA GLU A 349 -19.48 -24.20 -13.73
C GLU A 349 -19.51 -23.59 -12.31
N ILE A 350 -18.35 -23.54 -11.63
CA ILE A 350 -18.22 -22.95 -10.29
C ILE A 350 -18.40 -21.43 -10.35
N LEU A 351 -17.76 -20.77 -11.34
CA LEU A 351 -17.93 -19.33 -11.56
C LEU A 351 -19.38 -18.98 -11.87
N GLU A 352 -20.01 -19.65 -12.84
CA GLU A 352 -21.38 -19.39 -13.25
C GLU A 352 -22.37 -19.65 -12.10
N SER A 353 -22.16 -20.71 -11.31
CA SER A 353 -22.95 -21.02 -10.11
C SER A 353 -22.82 -19.94 -9.04
N THR A 354 -21.60 -19.47 -8.77
CA THR A 354 -21.34 -18.39 -7.80
C THR A 354 -22.01 -17.09 -8.24
N ARG A 355 -21.76 -16.65 -9.48
CA ARG A 355 -22.35 -15.44 -10.07
C ARG A 355 -23.88 -15.49 -10.04
N SER A 356 -24.47 -16.63 -10.39
CA SER A 356 -25.92 -16.85 -10.36
C SER A 356 -26.50 -16.81 -8.94
N THR A 357 -25.82 -17.43 -7.98
CA THR A 357 -26.23 -17.43 -6.56
C THR A 357 -26.21 -16.01 -5.99
N ILE A 358 -25.16 -15.23 -6.26
CA ILE A 358 -25.07 -13.82 -5.87
C ILE A 358 -26.23 -13.02 -6.48
N GLN A 359 -26.45 -13.17 -7.79
CA GLN A 359 -27.51 -12.47 -8.52
C GLN A 359 -28.90 -12.78 -7.95
N GLU A 360 -29.24 -14.06 -7.80
CA GLU A 360 -30.53 -14.48 -7.25
C GLU A 360 -30.71 -13.94 -5.82
N ARG A 361 -29.65 -14.01 -4.99
CA ARG A 361 -29.72 -13.53 -3.61
C ARG A 361 -29.93 -12.03 -3.54
N LEU A 362 -29.23 -11.24 -4.35
CA LEU A 362 -29.37 -9.78 -4.37
C LEU A 362 -30.74 -9.34 -4.91
N HIS A 363 -31.25 -10.00 -5.95
CA HIS A 363 -32.61 -9.77 -6.45
C HIS A 363 -33.67 -10.09 -5.38
N LYS A 364 -33.53 -11.19 -4.64
CA LYS A 364 -34.40 -11.51 -3.49
C LYS A 364 -34.36 -10.44 -2.39
N LYS A 365 -33.25 -9.71 -2.25
CA LYS A 365 -33.12 -8.56 -1.32
C LYS A 365 -33.63 -7.24 -1.91
N GLY A 366 -34.15 -7.25 -3.14
CA GLY A 366 -34.73 -6.10 -3.82
C GLY A 366 -33.71 -5.18 -4.49
N TYR A 367 -32.51 -5.70 -4.82
CA TYR A 367 -31.58 -5.01 -5.70
C TYR A 367 -31.96 -5.26 -7.17
N ASN A 368 -31.72 -4.26 -8.01
CA ASN A 368 -31.81 -4.32 -9.47
C ASN A 368 -30.41 -4.36 -10.07
N GLY A 369 -30.33 -4.54 -11.40
CA GLY A 369 -29.06 -4.73 -12.11
C GLY A 369 -28.72 -6.21 -12.28
N GLU A 370 -27.56 -6.45 -12.86
CA GLU A 370 -27.05 -7.78 -13.19
C GLU A 370 -25.59 -7.87 -12.75
N TYR A 371 -25.08 -9.09 -12.58
CA TYR A 371 -23.68 -9.29 -12.22
C TYR A 371 -22.75 -8.59 -13.24
N PRO A 372 -21.72 -7.85 -12.80
CA PRO A 372 -21.23 -7.69 -11.42
C PRO A 372 -21.77 -6.47 -10.66
N LEU A 373 -22.72 -5.69 -11.20
CA LEU A 373 -23.16 -4.40 -10.62
C LEU A 373 -24.65 -4.36 -10.27
N PHE A 374 -24.92 -4.20 -8.98
CA PHE A 374 -26.26 -4.17 -8.43
C PHE A 374 -26.56 -2.84 -7.73
N TYR A 375 -27.81 -2.41 -7.78
CA TYR A 375 -28.24 -1.18 -7.11
C TYR A 375 -29.66 -1.26 -6.54
N LYS A 376 -29.88 -0.53 -5.45
CA LYS A 376 -31.18 -0.41 -4.79
C LYS A 376 -31.40 1.02 -4.34
N ARG A 377 -32.63 1.53 -4.51
CA ARG A 377 -33.04 2.81 -3.95
C ARG A 377 -34.02 2.56 -2.81
N ASN A 378 -33.71 3.06 -1.63
CA ASN A 378 -34.60 2.93 -0.47
C ASN A 378 -34.27 4.00 0.58
N ALA A 379 -35.09 4.10 1.62
CA ALA A 379 -34.80 4.95 2.76
C ALA A 379 -33.69 4.35 3.62
N LEU A 380 -32.71 5.18 4.00
CA LEU A 380 -31.79 4.90 5.09
C LEU A 380 -32.50 5.17 6.41
N LYS A 381 -32.65 4.14 7.23
CA LYS A 381 -33.35 4.21 8.53
C LYS A 381 -32.35 4.35 9.67
N GLY A 382 -32.73 5.09 10.72
CA GLY A 382 -31.92 5.26 11.92
C GLY A 382 -30.93 6.43 11.85
N ILE A 383 -30.12 6.54 12.90
CA ILE A 383 -29.03 7.52 13.01
C ILE A 383 -27.73 6.75 13.05
N HIS A 384 -26.79 7.16 12.22
CA HIS A 384 -25.52 6.49 12.00
C HIS A 384 -24.36 7.45 12.21
N ILE A 385 -23.26 6.88 12.66
CA ILE A 385 -21.96 7.53 12.68
C ILE A 385 -21.11 6.80 11.65
N ALA A 386 -20.63 7.53 10.66
CA ALA A 386 -19.85 6.98 9.57
C ALA A 386 -18.58 7.82 9.37
N GLU A 387 -17.50 7.16 9.00
CA GLU A 387 -16.24 7.81 8.67
C GLU A 387 -16.05 7.79 7.14
N SER A 388 -15.58 8.90 6.60
CA SER A 388 -15.18 9.01 5.19
C SER A 388 -14.01 9.99 5.12
N HIS A 389 -12.91 9.59 4.45
CA HIS A 389 -11.70 10.42 4.28
C HIS A 389 -11.15 11.03 5.58
N GLY A 390 -11.15 10.24 6.67
CA GLY A 390 -10.65 10.66 7.99
C GLY A 390 -11.56 11.64 8.74
N GLN A 391 -12.77 11.90 8.25
CA GLN A 391 -13.78 12.73 8.91
C GLN A 391 -14.95 11.89 9.38
N THR A 392 -15.43 12.19 10.59
CA THR A 392 -16.62 11.56 11.16
C THR A 392 -17.87 12.37 10.81
N TYR A 393 -18.90 11.70 10.29
CA TYR A 393 -20.17 12.28 9.92
C TYR A 393 -21.32 11.67 10.73
N PHE A 394 -22.22 12.55 11.18
CA PHE A 394 -23.52 12.15 11.70
C PHE A 394 -24.53 12.11 10.56
N VAL A 395 -25.06 10.92 10.29
CA VAL A 395 -26.01 10.71 9.22
C VAL A 395 -27.33 10.27 9.81
N GLY A 396 -28.34 11.14 9.67
CA GLY A 396 -29.70 10.84 10.09
C GLY A 396 -30.44 9.95 9.09
N MET A 397 -31.76 9.90 9.26
CA MET A 397 -32.64 9.21 8.33
C MET A 397 -32.65 9.93 6.99
N GLU A 398 -32.48 9.20 5.89
CA GLU A 398 -32.55 9.76 4.54
C GLU A 398 -33.59 9.00 3.71
N LYS A 399 -34.49 9.73 3.06
CA LYS A 399 -35.63 9.12 2.36
C LYS A 399 -35.24 8.40 1.07
N ASN A 400 -34.17 8.88 0.43
CA ASN A 400 -33.76 8.46 -0.91
C ASN A 400 -32.25 8.15 -0.94
N ALA A 401 -31.83 7.05 -0.31
CA ALA A 401 -30.48 6.54 -0.45
C ALA A 401 -30.38 5.60 -1.67
N LYS A 402 -29.27 5.70 -2.42
CA LYS A 402 -28.86 4.69 -3.40
C LYS A 402 -27.80 3.80 -2.75
N PHE A 403 -28.08 2.51 -2.70
CA PHE A 403 -27.15 1.47 -2.28
C PHE A 403 -26.62 0.77 -3.54
N ILE A 404 -25.32 0.56 -3.59
CA ILE A 404 -24.62 -0.05 -4.72
C ILE A 404 -23.78 -1.21 -4.19
N ILE A 405 -23.80 -2.34 -4.88
CA ILE A 405 -22.89 -3.46 -4.64
C ILE A 405 -22.26 -3.80 -5.98
N GLN A 406 -20.94 -3.71 -6.06
CA GLN A 406 -20.17 -4.17 -7.21
C GLN A 406 -19.31 -5.36 -6.78
N CYS A 407 -19.35 -6.44 -7.53
CA CYS A 407 -18.55 -7.64 -7.30
C CYS A 407 -17.22 -7.51 -8.07
N ASN A 408 -16.12 -7.78 -7.38
CA ASN A 408 -14.79 -7.90 -7.97
C ASN A 408 -14.26 -9.30 -7.68
N GLU A 409 -13.91 -10.04 -8.72
CA GLU A 409 -13.46 -11.42 -8.60
C GLU A 409 -11.93 -11.47 -8.57
N LEU A 410 -11.41 -12.26 -7.63
CA LEU A 410 -10.00 -12.52 -7.43
C LEU A 410 -9.80 -14.03 -7.45
N ALA A 411 -8.82 -14.49 -8.21
CA ALA A 411 -8.51 -15.91 -8.29
C ALA A 411 -7.00 -16.13 -8.34
N SER A 412 -6.58 -17.22 -7.72
CA SER A 412 -5.29 -17.89 -7.91
C SER A 412 -5.53 -19.34 -8.32
N GLU A 413 -4.47 -20.10 -8.57
CA GLU A 413 -4.59 -21.55 -8.84
C GLU A 413 -5.27 -22.31 -7.69
N GLU A 414 -5.18 -21.82 -6.46
CA GLU A 414 -5.65 -22.53 -5.26
C GLU A 414 -6.92 -21.96 -4.64
N SER A 415 -7.29 -20.72 -4.96
CA SER A 415 -8.35 -19.99 -4.26
C SER A 415 -9.15 -19.08 -5.17
N PHE A 416 -10.42 -18.90 -4.80
CA PHE A 416 -11.36 -17.99 -5.43
C PHE A 416 -12.05 -17.10 -4.40
N GLN A 417 -11.95 -15.79 -4.61
CA GLN A 417 -12.55 -14.79 -3.75
C GLN A 417 -13.43 -13.82 -4.55
N VAL A 418 -14.54 -13.41 -3.95
CA VAL A 418 -15.37 -12.31 -4.44
C VAL A 418 -15.34 -11.17 -3.43
N GLU A 419 -14.82 -10.02 -3.81
CA GLU A 419 -14.93 -8.79 -3.04
C GLU A 419 -16.24 -8.07 -3.38
N PHE A 420 -17.03 -7.77 -2.35
CA PHE A 420 -18.24 -6.97 -2.46
C PHE A 420 -17.94 -5.51 -2.10
N LEU A 421 -17.84 -4.68 -3.13
CA LEU A 421 -17.63 -3.24 -3.02
C LEU A 421 -18.99 -2.58 -2.74
N CYS A 422 -19.18 -2.13 -1.50
CA CYS A 422 -20.47 -1.67 -0.97
C CYS A 422 -20.52 -0.14 -0.89
N GLY A 423 -21.23 0.49 -1.82
CA GLY A 423 -21.43 1.94 -1.88
C GLY A 423 -22.77 2.39 -1.28
N THR A 424 -22.76 3.52 -0.58
CA THR A 424 -23.95 4.22 -0.09
C THR A 424 -23.91 5.68 -0.51
N ALA A 425 -24.97 6.19 -1.13
CA ALA A 425 -25.11 7.61 -1.46
C ALA A 425 -26.45 8.18 -1.00
N LEU A 426 -26.40 9.28 -0.25
CA LEU A 426 -27.52 9.86 0.50
C LEU A 426 -28.34 10.88 -0.31
N ASN A 427 -28.60 10.59 -1.59
CA ASN A 427 -28.93 11.63 -2.57
C ASN A 427 -30.17 12.50 -2.27
N ARG A 428 -30.00 13.82 -2.49
CA ARG A 428 -31.08 14.83 -2.48
C ARG A 428 -31.52 15.33 -3.88
N LYS A 429 -30.72 15.17 -4.95
CA LYS A 429 -31.03 15.47 -6.37
C LYS A 429 -30.11 14.67 -7.34
N ASN A 430 -30.47 14.66 -8.64
CA ASN A 430 -29.98 13.90 -9.82
C ASN A 430 -28.48 13.54 -10.03
N ASN A 431 -27.56 13.83 -9.11
CA ASN A 431 -26.16 13.37 -9.19
C ASN A 431 -26.02 11.99 -8.52
N ALA A 432 -26.77 11.00 -9.00
CA ALA A 432 -26.67 9.64 -8.47
C ALA A 432 -25.33 9.02 -8.89
N PRO A 433 -24.57 8.43 -7.95
CA PRO A 433 -23.35 7.71 -8.32
C PRO A 433 -23.70 6.64 -9.35
N GLU A 434 -22.90 6.50 -10.39
CA GLU A 434 -23.13 5.52 -11.45
C GLU A 434 -22.82 4.12 -10.92
N ASP A 435 -21.68 3.98 -10.26
CA ASP A 435 -21.13 2.75 -9.71
C ASP A 435 -20.54 2.95 -8.29
N VAL A 436 -19.77 1.96 -7.81
CA VAL A 436 -19.15 2.03 -6.49
C VAL A 436 -17.98 3.00 -6.41
N PHE A 437 -17.25 3.25 -7.49
CA PHE A 437 -16.10 4.16 -7.48
C PHE A 437 -16.53 5.60 -7.17
N SER A 438 -17.71 6.02 -7.63
CA SER A 438 -18.29 7.31 -7.26
C SER A 438 -18.43 7.48 -5.74
N CYS A 439 -18.62 6.38 -5.00
CA CYS A 439 -18.76 6.36 -3.55
C CYS A 439 -17.42 6.41 -2.79
N MET A 440 -16.29 6.23 -3.50
CA MET A 440 -14.95 6.32 -2.93
C MET A 440 -14.39 7.74 -2.90
N PHE A 441 -14.96 8.67 -3.69
CA PHE A 441 -14.59 10.08 -3.65
C PHE A 441 -15.09 10.78 -2.39
N ASP A 442 -14.32 11.76 -1.90
CA ASP A 442 -14.73 12.67 -0.85
C ASP A 442 -15.88 13.56 -1.36
N ALA A 443 -17.08 13.22 -0.92
CA ALA A 443 -18.31 13.95 -1.19
C ALA A 443 -18.85 14.64 0.06
N CYS A 444 -17.98 14.98 1.02
CA CYS A 444 -18.32 15.66 2.29
C CYS A 444 -19.47 14.95 3.04
N GLY A 445 -19.33 13.64 3.26
CA GLY A 445 -20.33 12.83 3.98
C GLY A 445 -21.62 12.54 3.22
N LYS A 446 -21.66 12.75 1.90
CA LYS A 446 -22.81 12.37 1.05
C LYS A 446 -22.70 10.98 0.45
N ARG A 447 -21.48 10.44 0.40
CA ARG A 447 -21.15 9.14 -0.19
C ARG A 447 -20.17 8.39 0.70
N PHE A 448 -20.33 7.09 0.76
CA PHE A 448 -19.57 6.20 1.64
C PHE A 448 -19.29 4.88 0.95
N TYR A 449 -18.15 4.30 1.27
CA TYR A 449 -17.66 3.05 0.72
C TYR A 449 -17.30 2.09 1.86
N ARG A 450 -17.65 0.82 1.69
CA ARG A 450 -17.32 -0.29 2.58
C ARG A 450 -17.03 -1.53 1.75
N ARG A 451 -16.39 -2.53 2.36
CA ARG A 451 -16.06 -3.79 1.70
C ARG A 451 -16.57 -4.98 2.51
N ALA A 452 -17.03 -6.01 1.82
CA ALA A 452 -17.14 -7.37 2.33
C ALA A 452 -16.42 -8.31 1.36
N ALA A 453 -16.23 -9.56 1.74
CA ALA A 453 -15.61 -10.57 0.88
C ALA A 453 -16.30 -11.92 1.05
N TYR A 454 -16.10 -12.80 0.09
CA TYR A 454 -16.37 -14.23 0.19
C TYR A 454 -15.10 -14.93 -0.25
N CYS A 455 -14.54 -15.81 0.57
CA CYS A 455 -13.44 -16.67 0.19
C CYS A 455 -13.92 -18.13 0.16
N ASP A 456 -13.71 -18.80 -0.98
CA ASP A 456 -14.07 -20.21 -1.12
C ASP A 456 -13.18 -21.12 -0.27
N LYS A 457 -11.92 -20.74 -0.07
CA LYS A 457 -10.91 -21.43 0.73
C LYS A 457 -9.99 -20.43 1.40
N TYR A 458 -9.72 -20.67 2.68
CA TYR A 458 -8.70 -19.96 3.44
C TYR A 458 -8.24 -20.79 4.64
N ILE A 459 -7.05 -20.50 5.16
CA ILE A 459 -6.52 -21.11 6.38
C ILE A 459 -6.96 -20.27 7.59
N ASP A 460 -7.68 -20.89 8.53
CA ASP A 460 -8.12 -20.22 9.76
C ASP A 460 -6.95 -19.99 10.74
N SER A 461 -7.21 -19.28 11.85
CA SER A 461 -6.19 -19.01 12.88
C SER A 461 -5.64 -20.27 13.57
N ASN A 462 -6.26 -21.43 13.36
CA ASN A 462 -5.85 -22.71 13.91
C ASN A 462 -5.14 -23.58 12.86
N GLY A 463 -4.92 -23.07 11.64
CA GLY A 463 -4.28 -23.80 10.56
C GLY A 463 -5.22 -24.72 9.76
N ASN A 464 -6.54 -24.63 9.96
CA ASN A 464 -7.50 -25.48 9.24
C ASN A 464 -8.03 -24.80 7.98
N GLU A 465 -8.10 -25.55 6.88
CA GLU A 465 -8.78 -25.11 5.66
C GLU A 465 -10.28 -24.94 5.93
N THR A 466 -10.80 -23.75 5.65
CA THR A 466 -12.18 -23.35 5.89
C THR A 466 -12.70 -22.56 4.68
N SER A 467 -14.02 -22.52 4.50
CA SER A 467 -14.71 -21.77 3.44
C SER A 467 -15.75 -20.83 4.04
N ASP A 468 -15.93 -19.65 3.45
CA ASP A 468 -17.06 -18.78 3.80
C ASP A 468 -18.39 -19.35 3.26
N ASP A 469 -19.51 -18.99 3.90
CA ASP A 469 -20.83 -19.20 3.31
C ASP A 469 -21.17 -18.04 2.37
N LEU A 470 -21.23 -18.32 1.06
CA LEU A 470 -21.47 -17.32 0.03
C LEU A 470 -22.75 -16.49 0.29
N VAL A 471 -23.84 -17.14 0.71
CA VAL A 471 -25.12 -16.47 0.95
C VAL A 471 -25.02 -15.52 2.15
N GLN A 472 -24.30 -15.92 3.19
CA GLN A 472 -24.01 -15.10 4.35
C GLN A 472 -23.12 -13.91 3.97
N SER A 473 -22.08 -14.09 3.16
CA SER A 473 -21.22 -13.00 2.68
C SER A 473 -22.00 -11.98 1.86
N VAL A 474 -22.92 -12.42 0.99
CA VAL A 474 -23.83 -11.52 0.26
C VAL A 474 -24.77 -10.78 1.23
N ASP A 475 -25.30 -11.45 2.24
CA ASP A 475 -26.14 -10.81 3.27
C ASP A 475 -25.38 -9.75 4.07
N ILE A 476 -24.10 -9.99 4.36
CA ILE A 476 -23.21 -9.03 5.00
C ILE A 476 -22.96 -7.84 4.07
N ALA A 477 -22.68 -8.07 2.78
CA ALA A 477 -22.52 -6.99 1.81
C ALA A 477 -23.76 -6.08 1.75
N VAL A 478 -24.96 -6.68 1.70
CA VAL A 478 -26.24 -5.94 1.78
C VAL A 478 -26.35 -5.15 3.07
N LYS A 479 -26.02 -5.75 4.22
CA LYS A 479 -26.05 -5.03 5.51
C LYS A 479 -25.04 -3.89 5.54
N LYS A 480 -23.83 -4.06 5.00
CA LYS A 480 -22.81 -3.02 4.93
C LYS A 480 -23.24 -1.88 4.01
N ALA A 481 -23.83 -2.16 2.85
CA ALA A 481 -24.35 -1.16 1.92
C ALA A 481 -25.57 -0.40 2.48
N GLU A 482 -26.51 -1.10 3.12
CA GLU A 482 -27.73 -0.50 3.70
C GLU A 482 -27.55 0.03 5.14
N TRP A 483 -26.34 -0.09 5.70
CA TRP A 483 -25.96 0.29 7.07
C TRP A 483 -26.83 -0.38 8.15
N LYS A 484 -27.13 -1.66 7.92
CA LYS A 484 -27.74 -2.51 8.92
C LYS A 484 -26.69 -3.09 9.83
N LYS A 485 -27.09 -3.32 11.08
CA LYS A 485 -26.23 -3.91 12.09
C LYS A 485 -25.84 -5.35 11.71
N LEU A 486 -24.54 -5.63 11.78
CA LEU A 486 -24.01 -6.99 11.72
C LEU A 486 -24.18 -7.70 13.05
N THR A 487 -24.48 -9.00 13.01
CA THR A 487 -24.46 -9.86 14.20
C THR A 487 -23.03 -10.02 14.73
N ARG A 488 -22.86 -10.65 15.90
CA ARG A 488 -21.52 -10.94 16.42
C ARG A 488 -20.75 -11.87 15.48
N LYS A 489 -21.36 -12.98 15.07
CA LYS A 489 -20.77 -13.95 14.12
C LYS A 489 -20.34 -13.29 12.80
N GLU A 490 -21.20 -12.43 12.23
CA GLU A 490 -20.89 -11.71 10.98
C GLU A 490 -19.75 -10.70 11.10
N ARG A 491 -19.50 -10.17 12.30
CA ARG A 491 -18.34 -9.30 12.55
C ARG A 491 -17.07 -10.11 12.73
N ASP A 492 -17.16 -11.22 13.45
CA ASP A 492 -16.03 -12.12 13.69
C ASP A 492 -15.49 -12.70 12.35
N MET A 493 -16.35 -12.94 11.35
CA MET A 493 -15.98 -13.38 10.00
C MET A 493 -15.24 -12.32 9.14
N HIS A 494 -15.29 -11.02 9.49
CA HIS A 494 -14.78 -9.95 8.62
C HIS A 494 -13.85 -8.95 9.31
N GLN A 495 -13.52 -9.13 10.59
CA GLN A 495 -12.68 -8.18 11.31
C GLN A 495 -11.20 -8.54 11.25
N ALA A 496 -10.44 -7.68 10.55
CA ALA A 496 -9.05 -7.33 10.84
C ALA A 496 -8.93 -6.24 11.93
N TYR A 497 -10.03 -5.91 12.63
CA TYR A 497 -10.05 -4.90 13.69
C TYR A 497 -10.26 -5.55 15.05
N ALA A 498 -9.37 -5.25 15.99
CA ALA A 498 -9.54 -5.62 17.38
C ALA A 498 -10.91 -5.11 17.88
N PRO A 499 -11.75 -5.96 18.49
CA PRO A 499 -13.04 -5.53 19.01
C PRO A 499 -12.83 -4.41 20.03
N PHE A 500 -13.67 -3.37 20.00
CA PHE A 500 -13.65 -2.32 21.02
C PHE A 500 -13.78 -2.95 22.41
N THR A 501 -12.70 -2.91 23.18
CA THR A 501 -12.58 -3.63 24.45
C THR A 501 -13.09 -2.78 25.60
N LEU A 502 -13.34 -3.41 26.75
CA LEU A 502 -13.59 -2.68 28.00
C LEU A 502 -12.42 -1.75 28.36
N SER A 503 -11.20 -2.11 27.96
CA SER A 503 -10.01 -1.26 28.11
C SER A 503 -10.14 0.04 27.30
N ASP A 504 -10.63 -0.04 26.06
CA ASP A 504 -10.82 1.16 25.22
C ASP A 504 -11.93 2.06 25.76
N PHE A 505 -13.01 1.46 26.28
CA PHE A 505 -14.07 2.18 27.00
C PHE A 505 -13.49 2.95 28.20
N LEU A 506 -12.73 2.25 29.06
CA LEU A 506 -12.15 2.85 30.26
C LEU A 506 -11.13 3.93 29.93
N ARG A 507 -10.29 3.73 28.89
CA ARG A 507 -9.32 4.74 28.45
C ARG A 507 -10.00 6.03 28.00
N ILE A 508 -11.04 5.93 27.17
CA ILE A 508 -11.79 7.12 26.71
C ILE A 508 -12.52 7.77 27.89
N PHE A 509 -13.19 6.99 28.72
CA PHE A 509 -13.92 7.48 29.89
C PHE A 509 -13.01 8.22 30.87
N LEU A 510 -11.85 7.65 31.20
CA LEU A 510 -10.93 8.21 32.19
C LEU A 510 -10.14 9.40 31.62
N ILE A 511 -9.56 9.26 30.43
CA ILE A 511 -8.64 10.27 29.87
C ILE A 511 -9.42 11.48 29.33
N MET A 512 -10.37 11.25 28.43
CA MET A 512 -11.11 12.35 27.79
C MET A 512 -12.13 12.96 28.75
N GLY A 513 -12.80 12.13 29.54
CA GLY A 513 -13.73 12.59 30.58
C GLY A 513 -13.03 13.42 31.66
N GLY A 514 -11.90 12.94 32.16
CA GLY A 514 -11.11 13.66 33.18
C GLY A 514 -10.52 14.97 32.65
N PHE A 515 -9.96 14.96 31.44
CA PHE A 515 -9.41 16.17 30.82
C PHE A 515 -10.47 17.25 30.60
N PHE A 516 -11.64 16.87 30.04
CA PHE A 516 -12.72 17.82 29.81
C PHE A 516 -13.28 18.38 31.12
N ALA A 517 -13.52 17.52 32.11
CA ALA A 517 -13.99 17.95 33.43
C ALA A 517 -13.01 18.93 34.08
N PHE A 518 -11.70 18.67 33.98
CA PHE A 518 -10.67 19.55 34.51
C PHE A 518 -10.71 20.93 33.85
N CYS A 519 -10.77 20.98 32.51
CA CYS A 519 -10.86 22.24 31.77
C CYS A 519 -12.13 23.03 32.13
N MET A 520 -13.28 22.37 32.22
CA MET A 520 -14.55 23.01 32.55
C MET A 520 -14.56 23.56 33.97
N THR A 521 -14.06 22.79 34.95
CA THR A 521 -13.95 23.25 36.34
C THR A 521 -12.98 24.43 36.44
N LEU A 522 -11.83 24.38 35.74
CA LEU A 522 -10.87 25.47 35.72
C LEU A 522 -11.46 26.76 35.13
N VAL A 523 -12.16 26.67 33.99
CA VAL A 523 -12.85 27.81 33.37
C VAL A 523 -13.93 28.38 34.30
N GLY A 524 -14.70 27.51 34.97
CA GLY A 524 -15.70 27.92 35.95
C GLY A 524 -15.09 28.69 37.13
N VAL A 525 -14.00 28.18 37.70
CA VAL A 525 -13.26 28.83 38.79
C VAL A 525 -12.73 30.20 38.35
N ILE A 526 -12.07 30.28 37.20
CA ILE A 526 -11.55 31.55 36.66
C ILE A 526 -12.68 32.55 36.41
N SER A 527 -13.81 32.09 35.86
CA SER A 527 -14.97 32.94 35.58
C SER A 527 -15.57 33.52 36.87
N CYS A 528 -15.70 32.72 37.92
CA CYS A 528 -16.16 33.19 39.24
C CYS A 528 -15.22 34.25 39.82
N VAL A 529 -13.90 34.01 39.76
CA VAL A 529 -12.90 34.97 40.23
C VAL A 529 -12.98 36.29 39.45
N VAL A 530 -13.10 36.23 38.12
CA VAL A 530 -13.21 37.42 37.26
C VAL A 530 -14.49 38.20 37.56
N LEU A 531 -15.63 37.52 37.73
CA LEU A 531 -16.90 38.17 38.08
C LEU A 531 -16.81 38.91 39.42
N CYS A 532 -16.21 38.30 40.44
CA CYS A 532 -16.02 38.98 41.73
C CYS A 532 -15.12 40.21 41.65
N ILE A 533 -14.09 40.17 40.79
CA ILE A 533 -13.19 41.31 40.57
C ILE A 533 -13.93 42.43 39.83
N LEU A 534 -14.74 42.10 38.82
CA LEU A 534 -15.53 43.07 38.05
C LEU A 534 -16.64 43.74 38.89
N ASP A 535 -17.25 43.00 39.81
CA ASP A 535 -18.27 43.52 40.74
C ASP A 535 -17.67 44.27 41.95
N GLY A 536 -16.34 44.42 42.02
CA GLY A 536 -15.65 45.12 43.10
C GLY A 536 -15.65 44.39 44.45
N ASN A 537 -16.09 43.12 44.49
CA ASN A 537 -16.27 42.31 45.68
C ASN A 537 -15.16 41.24 45.82
N ALA A 538 -13.90 41.65 45.75
CA ALA A 538 -12.76 40.73 45.82
C ALA A 538 -12.70 39.91 47.14
N SER A 539 -13.30 40.40 48.22
CA SER A 539 -13.41 39.69 49.50
C SER A 539 -14.30 38.44 49.45
N MET A 540 -15.20 38.33 48.46
CA MET A 540 -16.11 37.17 48.32
C MET A 540 -15.48 35.97 47.60
N ILE A 541 -14.31 36.14 46.99
CA ILE A 541 -13.64 35.08 46.21
C ILE A 541 -13.41 33.83 47.06
N GLY A 542 -12.94 34.00 48.30
CA GLY A 542 -12.66 32.88 49.20
C GLY A 542 -13.91 32.07 49.57
N GLY A 543 -15.05 32.76 49.75
CA GLY A 543 -16.35 32.12 50.03
C GLY A 543 -16.90 31.37 48.82
N LEU A 544 -16.83 31.96 47.62
CA LEU A 544 -17.27 31.29 46.39
C LEU A 544 -16.44 30.05 46.06
N LEU A 545 -15.13 30.07 46.34
CA LEU A 545 -14.27 28.91 46.14
C LEU A 545 -14.54 27.77 47.14
N SER A 546 -15.05 28.07 48.33
CA SER A 546 -15.37 27.05 49.36
C SER A 546 -16.82 26.57 49.33
N GLU A 547 -17.77 27.44 48.95
CA GLU A 547 -19.21 27.13 48.94
C GLU A 547 -19.66 26.40 47.67
N ILE A 548 -19.03 26.66 46.52
CA ILE A 548 -19.35 25.94 45.30
C ILE A 548 -18.77 24.51 45.39
N PRO A 549 -19.57 23.46 45.14
CA PRO A 549 -19.11 22.08 45.23
C PRO A 549 -18.34 21.69 43.96
N TRP A 550 -17.15 22.26 43.76
CA TRP A 550 -16.32 22.10 42.56
C TRP A 550 -16.01 20.64 42.22
N ILE A 551 -15.77 19.80 43.24
CA ILE A 551 -15.53 18.37 43.07
C ILE A 551 -16.78 17.68 42.52
N LEU A 552 -17.97 18.04 43.01
CA LEU A 552 -19.22 17.46 42.51
C LEU A 552 -19.46 17.87 41.06
N LEU A 553 -19.25 19.14 40.72
CA LEU A 553 -19.37 19.65 39.35
C LEU A 553 -18.37 18.98 38.40
N PHE A 554 -17.13 18.77 38.86
CA PHE A 554 -16.10 18.03 38.16
C PHE A 554 -16.53 16.58 37.90
N LEU A 555 -17.03 15.88 38.92
CA LEU A 555 -17.52 14.50 38.77
C LEU A 555 -18.73 14.39 37.84
N ILE A 556 -19.67 15.34 37.91
CA ILE A 556 -20.82 15.38 36.98
C ILE A 556 -20.35 15.62 35.55
N ALA A 557 -19.43 16.56 35.32
CA ALA A 557 -18.86 16.83 34.01
C ALA A 557 -18.08 15.61 33.48
N TRP A 558 -17.31 14.93 34.33
CA TRP A 558 -16.57 13.73 33.98
C TRP A 558 -17.52 12.60 33.57
N ILE A 559 -18.48 12.25 34.43
CA ILE A 559 -19.42 11.15 34.16
C ILE A 559 -20.27 11.46 32.92
N GLY A 560 -20.76 12.69 32.81
CA GLY A 560 -21.59 13.12 31.68
C GLY A 560 -20.82 13.08 30.35
N PHE A 561 -19.65 13.73 30.29
CA PHE A 561 -18.87 13.82 29.06
C PHE A 561 -18.11 12.53 28.75
N GLY A 562 -17.41 11.96 29.72
CA GLY A 562 -16.69 10.70 29.59
C GLY A 562 -17.63 9.54 29.27
N GLY A 563 -18.78 9.45 29.94
CA GLY A 563 -19.82 8.46 29.65
C GLY A 563 -20.42 8.67 28.25
N GLY A 564 -20.79 9.90 27.91
CA GLY A 564 -21.32 10.25 26.59
C GLY A 564 -20.35 9.91 25.45
N MET A 565 -19.08 10.32 25.56
CA MET A 565 -18.05 10.05 24.56
C MET A 565 -17.73 8.57 24.42
N SER A 566 -17.73 7.82 25.53
CA SER A 566 -17.49 6.37 25.50
C SER A 566 -18.65 5.64 24.84
N ILE A 567 -19.90 6.08 25.06
CA ILE A 567 -21.08 5.55 24.37
C ILE A 567 -21.05 5.88 22.88
N VAL A 568 -20.70 7.11 22.51
CA VAL A 568 -20.56 7.54 21.11
C VAL A 568 -19.47 6.73 20.40
N SER A 569 -18.33 6.52 21.07
CA SER A 569 -17.22 5.72 20.54
C SER A 569 -17.60 4.24 20.39
N LEU A 570 -18.36 3.69 21.33
CA LEU A 570 -18.90 2.33 21.27
C LEU A 570 -19.94 2.18 20.14
N ILE A 571 -20.78 3.19 19.90
CA ILE A 571 -21.71 3.22 18.77
C ILE A 571 -20.94 3.31 17.45
N GLY A 572 -19.92 4.17 17.36
CA GLY A 572 -19.04 4.29 16.20
C GLY A 572 -18.32 2.99 15.88
N ALA A 573 -17.70 2.35 16.88
CA ALA A 573 -17.02 1.06 16.72
C ALA A 573 -17.98 -0.11 16.42
N ARG A 574 -19.27 0.01 16.77
CA ARG A 574 -20.30 -0.98 16.41
C ARG A 574 -20.85 -0.80 14.98
N ASN A 575 -20.66 0.37 14.38
CA ASN A 575 -21.17 0.74 13.07
C ASN A 575 -20.09 0.79 11.97
N ARG A 576 -18.82 0.65 12.35
CA ARG A 576 -17.69 0.29 11.47
C ARG A 576 -17.70 -1.22 11.24
#